data_AF-X0BMP3-F1
#
_entry.id   AF-X0BMP3-F1
#
_cell.length_a   1.000
_cell.length_b   1.000
_cell.length_c   1.000
_cell.angle_alpha   90.00
_cell.angle_beta   90.00
_cell.angle_gamma   90.00
#
_symmetry.space_group_name_H-M   'P 1'
#
loop_
_entity.id
_entity.type
_entity.pdbx_description
1 polymer ?
#
loop_
_entity_poly.entity_id
_entity_poly.type
_entity_poly.pdbx_seq_one_letter_code
_entity_poly.pdbx_strand_id
1 'polypeptide(L)'
;MATQLVPYNTAMKLGSGFNSFTQTLCVDNAVVREPNNEGSGDVRQKQSEEEVPQSVIYKTSIIEKSTDVTDEMNINGAFNIKYDQLTADGSGKFINTNKIKESDVNIMVSVKVVNQIIYDHSLTKFNSITKFKDVSQKRLVDVYGDSFISGWQEGGEFLAVISIKAKNRDEAHNIAADARIAYTRNKSPAPESDKKEFMLDINAKFDKIKNDIAAENEVSVSVMWSGGGQHLKEQKKDWDFDTMKDVALMFPDLCARTPMRTHALLTRYTALRSFHETQAFDLPRYDKTGTYTNVLHEAYLDYKAILSTIQVLAFEVSEGKKALIENFRVQEAIDAAKVIADKWREARSEKSTQEPTPGTGPESTEGSEVIVPGPEANLDSKNEKAPPLPKPKTCQSPGLDKAFPPTITGLEEARLKCRFNMTRIIEEIDNITVKPEIATDETRPSPYLSPFLFKLLLPLGVDLPAESTKVAQHGKAFLFNPQVCAEKLGVAKTTKENNGSE
;
A
#
# COMPACT_ATOMS: atom_id res chain seq x y z
N MET A 1 -7.40 20.49 13.87
CA MET A 1 -6.34 19.74 13.13
C MET A 1 -6.95 18.48 12.57
N ALA A 2 -6.45 17.94 11.46
CA ALA A 2 -6.89 16.62 11.00
C ALA A 2 -6.33 15.54 11.94
N THR A 3 -7.20 14.68 12.46
CA THR A 3 -6.86 13.62 13.42
C THR A 3 -6.50 12.36 12.65
N GLN A 4 -5.22 12.01 12.65
CA GLN A 4 -4.72 10.84 11.92
C GLN A 4 -5.10 9.56 12.69
N LEU A 5 -5.80 8.67 12.01
CA LEU A 5 -6.28 7.39 12.53
C LEU A 5 -5.39 6.25 12.00
N VAL A 6 -5.12 5.24 12.82
CA VAL A 6 -4.50 3.97 12.40
C VAL A 6 -5.21 2.79 13.07
N PRO A 7 -5.23 1.59 12.47
CA PRO A 7 -5.88 0.41 13.06
C PRO A 7 -5.41 0.11 14.49
N TYR A 8 -6.35 -0.24 15.36
CA TYR A 8 -6.03 -0.60 16.74
C TYR A 8 -5.31 -1.95 16.83
N ASN A 9 -4.25 -2.02 17.62
CA ASN A 9 -3.55 -3.24 18.00
C ASN A 9 -3.45 -3.31 19.54
N THR A 10 -3.66 -4.48 20.13
CA THR A 10 -3.67 -4.70 21.58
C THR A 10 -2.33 -4.41 22.27
N ALA A 11 -1.22 -4.34 21.52
CA ALA A 11 0.08 -3.92 22.05
C ALA A 11 0.22 -2.40 22.22
N MET A 12 -0.64 -1.60 21.59
CA MET A 12 -0.60 -0.13 21.65
C MET A 12 -1.00 0.39 23.04
N LYS A 13 -0.32 1.44 23.49
CA LYS A 13 -0.62 2.12 24.77
C LYS A 13 -0.68 3.63 24.56
N LEU A 14 -1.45 4.30 25.43
CA LEU A 14 -1.47 5.77 25.51
C LEU A 14 -0.08 6.29 25.86
N GLY A 15 0.37 7.35 25.17
CA GLY A 15 1.68 7.97 25.38
C GLY A 15 2.86 7.22 24.74
N SER A 16 2.66 6.04 24.13
CA SER A 16 3.71 5.39 23.34
C SER A 16 3.91 6.10 22.01
N GLY A 17 5.17 6.19 21.57
CA GLY A 17 5.54 6.74 20.28
C GLY A 17 5.11 5.84 19.12
N PHE A 18 4.92 6.44 17.95
CA PHE A 18 4.40 5.76 16.78
C PHE A 18 4.88 6.42 15.48
N ASN A 19 5.40 5.61 14.56
CA ASN A 19 5.71 6.07 13.20
C ASN A 19 4.46 5.92 12.32
N SER A 20 3.88 7.04 11.90
CA SER A 20 2.61 7.10 11.19
C SER A 20 2.71 6.64 9.72
N PHE A 21 3.93 6.57 9.18
CA PHE A 21 4.21 6.09 7.83
C PHE A 21 4.39 4.56 7.80
N THR A 22 5.32 4.03 8.58
CA THR A 22 5.54 2.58 8.66
C THR A 22 4.50 1.85 9.50
N GLN A 23 3.62 2.60 10.20
CA GLN A 23 2.61 2.13 11.15
C GLN A 23 3.18 1.22 12.25
N THR A 24 4.37 1.59 12.74
CA THR A 24 5.09 0.85 13.77
C THR A 24 4.98 1.53 15.13
N LEU A 25 4.68 0.74 16.16
CA LEU A 25 4.83 1.14 17.55
C LEU A 25 6.32 1.37 17.86
N CYS A 26 6.63 2.51 18.45
CA CYS A 26 7.98 2.92 18.84
C CYS A 26 8.10 2.88 20.38
N VAL A 27 8.89 3.75 21.01
CA VAL A 27 9.15 3.66 22.46
C VAL A 27 7.90 3.92 23.32
N ASP A 28 7.71 3.08 24.34
CA ASP A 28 6.70 3.28 25.38
C ASP A 28 6.97 4.55 26.20
N ASN A 29 5.91 5.25 26.59
CA ASN A 29 5.98 6.47 27.40
C ASN A 29 6.84 7.58 26.77
N ALA A 30 6.79 7.73 25.44
CA ALA A 30 7.36 8.87 24.72
C ALA A 30 6.70 10.21 25.13
N VAL A 31 5.42 10.16 25.51
CA VAL A 31 4.70 11.23 26.17
C VAL A 31 4.13 10.69 27.48
N VAL A 32 4.27 11.47 28.55
CA VAL A 32 3.78 11.14 29.89
C VAL A 32 2.85 12.23 30.40
N ARG A 33 2.07 11.87 31.42
CA ARG A 33 1.27 12.82 32.18
C ARG A 33 2.16 13.69 33.07
N GLU A 34 1.79 14.93 33.30
CA GLU A 34 2.46 15.75 34.31
C GLU A 34 2.12 15.25 35.73
N PRO A 35 3.10 15.21 36.66
CA PRO A 35 2.90 14.62 38.00
C PRO A 35 1.93 15.42 38.88
N ASN A 36 1.61 16.66 38.49
CA ASN A 36 0.62 17.50 39.17
C ASN A 36 -0.78 17.39 38.52
N ASN A 37 -0.94 16.57 37.46
CA ASN A 37 -2.15 16.46 36.66
C ASN A 37 -2.70 15.01 36.62
N GLU A 38 -2.69 14.33 37.77
CA GLU A 38 -3.34 13.02 37.94
C GLU A 38 -4.90 13.12 37.86
N GLY A 39 -5.44 14.34 37.77
CA GLY A 39 -6.86 14.66 37.95
C GLY A 39 -7.73 14.78 36.69
N SER A 40 -7.30 14.31 35.52
CA SER A 40 -8.18 14.23 34.33
C SER A 40 -7.91 13.02 33.42
N GLY A 41 -7.51 11.88 33.99
CA GLY A 41 -7.64 10.61 33.27
C GLY A 41 -9.13 10.33 33.10
N ASP A 42 -9.67 10.58 31.90
CA ASP A 42 -11.11 10.75 31.66
C ASP A 42 -11.91 9.60 32.27
N VAL A 43 -12.63 9.90 33.35
CA VAL A 43 -13.32 8.89 34.14
C VAL A 43 -14.42 8.34 33.26
N ARG A 44 -14.30 7.06 32.90
CA ARG A 44 -15.30 6.32 32.12
C ARG A 44 -16.65 6.43 32.83
N GLN A 45 -17.40 7.48 32.51
CA GLN A 45 -18.69 7.73 33.09
C GLN A 45 -19.51 6.49 32.80
N LYS A 46 -20.06 5.88 33.84
CA LYS A 46 -21.16 4.94 33.66
C LYS A 46 -22.35 5.78 33.22
N GLN A 47 -22.38 6.09 31.93
CA GLN A 47 -23.57 6.56 31.26
C GLN A 47 -24.70 5.59 31.60
N SER A 48 -25.87 6.15 31.81
CA SER A 48 -27.15 5.44 31.93
C SER A 48 -27.36 4.53 30.72
N GLU A 49 -28.42 3.73 30.74
CA GLU A 49 -28.92 3.02 29.55
C GLU A 49 -29.61 3.99 28.56
N GLU A 50 -29.01 5.16 28.35
CA GLU A 50 -29.38 6.18 27.36
C GLU A 50 -28.65 5.91 26.03
N GLU A 51 -29.21 6.40 24.93
CA GLU A 51 -28.72 6.11 23.58
C GLU A 51 -27.32 6.70 23.34
N VAL A 52 -26.30 5.84 23.30
CA VAL A 52 -24.92 6.24 22.98
C VAL A 52 -24.91 6.85 21.56
N PRO A 53 -24.48 8.12 21.38
CA PRO A 53 -24.63 8.82 20.11
C PRO A 53 -23.70 8.24 19.03
N GLN A 54 -24.26 7.45 18.12
CA GLN A 54 -23.50 6.79 17.05
C GLN A 54 -23.42 7.62 15.76
N SER A 55 -22.21 7.76 15.23
CA SER A 55 -21.99 8.15 13.83
C SER A 55 -21.87 6.90 12.96
N VAL A 56 -22.86 6.69 12.08
CA VAL A 56 -22.88 5.58 11.12
C VAL A 56 -22.61 6.07 9.70
N ILE A 57 -21.63 5.46 9.06
CA ILE A 57 -21.22 5.69 7.67
C ILE A 57 -21.36 4.36 6.91
N TYR A 58 -22.25 4.35 5.91
CA TYR A 58 -22.34 3.28 4.91
C TYR A 58 -21.60 3.76 3.65
N LYS A 59 -20.68 2.96 3.13
CA LYS A 59 -19.95 3.23 1.89
C LYS A 59 -19.96 1.96 1.03
N THR A 60 -20.37 2.08 -0.23
CA THR A 60 -20.29 1.01 -1.21
C THR A 60 -19.58 1.51 -2.45
N SER A 61 -18.54 0.81 -2.88
CA SER A 61 -17.69 1.18 -4.02
C SER A 61 -17.23 -0.04 -4.79
N ILE A 62 -17.18 0.08 -6.11
CA ILE A 62 -16.45 -0.84 -6.96
C ILE A 62 -14.95 -0.62 -6.69
N ILE A 63 -14.18 -1.70 -6.57
CA ILE A 63 -12.73 -1.65 -6.38
C ILE A 63 -12.03 -2.36 -7.55
N GLU A 64 -10.85 -1.89 -7.93
CA GLU A 64 -10.01 -2.56 -8.94
C GLU A 64 -8.79 -3.20 -8.29
N LYS A 65 -8.38 -2.70 -7.11
CA LYS A 65 -7.11 -3.07 -6.48
C LYS A 65 -7.32 -3.44 -5.02
N SER A 66 -6.48 -4.34 -4.51
CA SER A 66 -6.42 -4.64 -3.08
C SER A 66 -5.91 -3.46 -2.23
N THR A 67 -5.27 -2.47 -2.86
CA THR A 67 -4.86 -1.21 -2.21
C THR A 67 -6.06 -0.38 -1.75
N ASP A 68 -7.12 -0.34 -2.56
CA ASP A 68 -8.35 0.42 -2.29
C ASP A 68 -9.02 -0.06 -0.99
N VAL A 69 -8.87 -1.35 -0.69
CA VAL A 69 -9.34 -2.01 0.55
C VAL A 69 -8.45 -1.68 1.73
N THR A 70 -7.12 -1.69 1.56
CA THR A 70 -6.20 -1.32 2.65
C THR A 70 -6.29 0.16 3.01
N ASP A 71 -6.53 1.03 2.02
CA ASP A 71 -6.72 2.47 2.23
C ASP A 71 -8.00 2.77 3.02
N GLU A 72 -9.12 2.07 2.73
CA GLU A 72 -10.36 2.15 3.54
C GLU A 72 -10.14 1.73 5.00
N MET A 73 -9.31 0.70 5.21
CA MET A 73 -8.88 0.23 6.53
C MET A 73 -7.84 1.16 7.20
N ASN A 74 -7.43 2.26 6.58
CA ASN A 74 -6.34 3.15 7.05
C ASN A 74 -4.99 2.41 7.25
N ILE A 75 -4.74 1.33 6.50
CA ILE A 75 -3.44 0.62 6.46
C ILE A 75 -2.56 1.23 5.38
N ASN A 76 -1.37 1.70 5.75
CA ASN A 76 -0.42 2.31 4.83
C ASN A 76 0.29 1.25 3.96
N GLY A 77 0.48 1.52 2.67
CA GLY A 77 1.29 0.66 1.78
C GLY A 77 2.69 0.36 2.34
N ALA A 78 3.33 1.30 3.03
CA ALA A 78 4.65 1.10 3.66
C ALA A 78 4.65 -0.01 4.74
N PHE A 79 3.54 -0.16 5.48
CA PHE A 79 3.37 -1.23 6.47
C PHE A 79 3.23 -2.59 5.78
N ASN A 80 2.33 -2.69 4.80
CA ASN A 80 2.09 -3.92 4.05
C ASN A 80 3.37 -4.46 3.39
N ILE A 81 4.16 -3.59 2.76
CA ILE A 81 5.39 -3.97 2.06
C ILE A 81 6.52 -4.36 3.04
N LYS A 82 6.65 -3.67 4.18
CA LYS A 82 7.71 -3.96 5.17
C LYS A 82 7.48 -5.26 5.94
N TYR A 83 6.22 -5.60 6.24
CA TYR A 83 5.88 -6.72 7.09
C TYR A 83 5.29 -7.94 6.36
N ASP A 84 4.96 -7.81 5.07
CA ASP A 84 4.22 -8.80 4.25
C ASP A 84 2.95 -9.36 4.95
N GLN A 85 2.39 -8.55 5.85
CA GLN A 85 1.40 -8.96 6.86
C GLN A 85 -0.01 -9.23 6.30
N LEU A 86 -0.21 -9.03 5.00
CA LEU A 86 -1.34 -9.60 4.25
C LEU A 86 -1.44 -11.13 4.36
N THR A 87 -0.42 -11.80 4.92
CA THR A 87 -0.38 -13.26 5.10
C THR A 87 -0.51 -13.73 6.57
N ALA A 88 -0.63 -12.82 7.55
CA ALA A 88 -0.59 -13.17 8.98
C ALA A 88 -1.88 -12.80 9.76
N ASP A 89 -2.49 -13.83 10.34
CA ASP A 89 -3.33 -13.87 11.54
C ASP A 89 -3.92 -12.55 12.07
N GLY A 90 -5.13 -12.21 11.61
CA GLY A 90 -5.98 -11.16 12.20
C GLY A 90 -6.77 -10.38 11.15
N SER A 91 -6.06 -9.83 10.16
CA SER A 91 -6.65 -9.00 9.09
C SER A 91 -6.19 -9.43 7.69
N GLY A 92 -4.93 -9.83 7.49
CA GLY A 92 -4.39 -10.10 6.16
C GLY A 92 -5.17 -11.14 5.33
N LYS A 93 -5.62 -12.23 5.97
CA LYS A 93 -6.34 -13.34 5.33
C LYS A 93 -7.67 -12.94 4.66
N PHE A 94 -8.20 -11.75 4.95
CA PHE A 94 -9.39 -11.20 4.30
C PHE A 94 -9.17 -10.85 2.82
N ILE A 95 -7.99 -10.31 2.47
CA ILE A 95 -7.70 -9.72 1.16
C ILE A 95 -6.99 -10.75 0.26
N ASN A 96 -7.77 -11.57 -0.45
CA ASN A 96 -7.22 -12.44 -1.49
C ASN A 96 -6.97 -11.63 -2.78
N THR A 97 -5.79 -11.02 -2.87
CA THR A 97 -5.36 -10.21 -4.03
C THR A 97 -5.48 -10.94 -5.36
N ASN A 98 -5.29 -12.26 -5.40
CA ASN A 98 -5.44 -13.05 -6.64
C ASN A 98 -6.90 -13.06 -7.09
N LYS A 99 -7.84 -13.37 -6.19
CA LYS A 99 -9.28 -13.34 -6.50
C LYS A 99 -9.76 -11.95 -6.95
N ILE A 100 -9.23 -10.88 -6.35
CA ILE A 100 -9.53 -9.50 -6.78
C ILE A 100 -9.04 -9.25 -8.21
N LYS A 101 -7.83 -9.73 -8.57
CA LYS A 101 -7.26 -9.59 -9.92
C LYS A 101 -7.82 -10.57 -10.97
N GLU A 102 -8.45 -11.66 -10.55
CA GLU A 102 -9.04 -12.69 -11.42
C GLU A 102 -10.55 -12.52 -11.67
N SER A 103 -11.17 -11.52 -11.03
CA SER A 103 -12.61 -11.23 -11.13
C SER A 103 -12.88 -9.98 -11.96
N ASP A 104 -13.89 -10.02 -12.83
CA ASP A 104 -14.27 -8.91 -13.72
C ASP A 104 -14.77 -7.68 -12.97
N VAL A 105 -15.38 -7.91 -11.80
CA VAL A 105 -15.93 -6.88 -10.91
C VAL A 105 -15.67 -7.26 -9.46
N ASN A 106 -15.28 -6.28 -8.65
CA ASN A 106 -15.17 -6.43 -7.20
C ASN A 106 -15.95 -5.30 -6.52
N ILE A 107 -16.78 -5.64 -5.54
CA ILE A 107 -17.65 -4.71 -4.82
C ILE A 107 -17.23 -4.71 -3.34
N MET A 108 -16.86 -3.55 -2.82
CA MET A 108 -16.56 -3.34 -1.41
C MET A 108 -17.74 -2.69 -0.71
N VAL A 109 -18.21 -3.32 0.38
CA VAL A 109 -19.24 -2.80 1.28
C VAL A 109 -18.60 -2.53 2.64
N SER A 110 -18.63 -1.28 3.06
CA SER A 110 -18.04 -0.76 4.30
C SER A 110 -19.13 -0.14 5.17
N VAL A 111 -19.22 -0.58 6.43
CA VAL A 111 -20.08 0.02 7.46
C VAL A 111 -19.21 0.38 8.66
N LYS A 112 -18.95 1.67 8.83
CA LYS A 112 -18.15 2.24 9.91
C LYS A 112 -19.06 2.88 10.94
N VAL A 113 -18.99 2.40 12.17
CA VAL A 113 -19.77 2.85 13.32
C VAL A 113 -18.80 3.42 14.36
N VAL A 114 -18.95 4.70 14.69
CA VAL A 114 -18.21 5.35 15.77
C VAL A 114 -19.17 5.68 16.89
N ASN A 115 -19.00 5.04 18.05
CA ASN A 115 -19.77 5.31 19.25
C ASN A 115 -19.14 6.44 20.06
N GLN A 116 -17.81 6.45 20.20
CA GLN A 116 -17.08 7.46 20.97
C GLN A 116 -15.62 7.61 20.52
N ILE A 117 -15.05 8.79 20.79
CA ILE A 117 -13.66 9.13 20.51
C ILE A 117 -13.05 9.62 21.84
N ILE A 118 -12.14 8.83 22.42
CA ILE A 118 -11.57 9.05 23.76
C ILE A 118 -10.17 9.62 23.60
N TYR A 119 -9.94 10.86 24.07
CA TYR A 119 -8.62 11.50 24.09
C TYR A 119 -8.08 11.60 25.51
N ASP A 120 -6.82 11.23 25.73
CA ASP A 120 -6.13 11.51 26.99
C ASP A 120 -5.43 12.87 26.94
N HIS A 121 -6.18 13.92 27.26
CA HIS A 121 -5.68 15.29 27.32
C HIS A 121 -4.63 15.53 28.42
N SER A 122 -4.40 14.58 29.33
CA SER A 122 -3.36 14.71 30.36
C SER A 122 -1.94 14.38 29.87
N LEU A 123 -1.79 13.82 28.65
CA LEU A 123 -0.52 13.54 27.99
C LEU A 123 0.15 14.80 27.42
N THR A 124 0.62 15.69 28.30
CA THR A 124 1.19 16.99 27.94
C THR A 124 2.73 17.02 27.84
N LYS A 125 3.43 16.05 28.46
CA LYS A 125 4.88 16.11 28.67
C LYS A 125 5.65 15.11 27.80
N PHE A 126 6.40 15.60 26.83
CA PHE A 126 7.36 14.80 26.08
C PHE A 126 8.50 14.29 26.99
N ASN A 127 8.90 13.04 26.81
CA ASN A 127 9.84 12.33 27.67
C ASN A 127 11.14 12.01 26.91
N SER A 128 12.06 12.98 26.88
CA SER A 128 13.32 12.82 26.15
C SER A 128 14.31 11.88 26.87
N ILE A 129 14.61 10.76 26.22
CA ILE A 129 15.59 9.75 26.65
C ILE A 129 17.01 10.30 26.46
N THR A 130 17.52 11.01 27.46
CA THR A 130 18.84 11.67 27.52
C THR A 130 20.06 10.74 27.47
N LYS A 131 19.90 9.45 27.16
CA LYS A 131 20.97 8.44 27.16
C LYS A 131 21.70 8.26 25.82
N PHE A 132 21.26 8.93 24.75
CA PHE A 132 21.87 8.80 23.43
C PHE A 132 22.91 9.90 23.17
N LYS A 133 24.19 9.53 23.02
CA LYS A 133 25.26 10.45 22.61
C LYS A 133 25.18 10.82 21.13
N ASP A 134 24.84 9.86 20.27
CA ASP A 134 24.60 10.10 18.84
C ASP A 134 23.13 10.41 18.56
N VAL A 135 22.82 11.70 18.44
CA VAL A 135 21.48 12.25 18.16
C VAL A 135 21.31 12.42 16.64
N SER A 136 21.37 11.32 15.88
CA SER A 136 21.10 11.34 14.45
C SER A 136 19.59 11.27 14.18
N GLN A 137 19.09 12.08 13.24
CA GLN A 137 17.66 12.19 12.92
C GLN A 137 17.01 10.83 12.65
N LYS A 138 17.69 9.93 11.93
CA LYS A 138 17.24 8.55 11.72
C LYS A 138 16.96 7.82 13.04
N ARG A 139 17.91 7.82 13.98
CA ARG A 139 17.78 7.11 15.27
C ARG A 139 16.60 7.64 16.09
N LEU A 140 16.25 8.91 15.94
CA LEU A 140 15.14 9.54 16.64
C LEU A 140 13.80 9.14 16.04
N VAL A 141 13.70 9.04 14.71
CA VAL A 141 12.55 8.48 14.00
C VAL A 141 12.36 7.00 14.32
N ASP A 142 13.46 6.23 14.40
CA ASP A 142 13.44 4.82 14.77
C ASP A 142 13.02 4.60 16.25
N VAL A 143 13.28 5.56 17.15
CA VAL A 143 12.97 5.46 18.60
C VAL A 143 11.60 6.04 18.98
N TYR A 144 11.18 7.16 18.39
CA TYR A 144 9.94 7.86 18.77
C TYR A 144 8.85 7.85 17.69
N GLY A 145 9.21 7.65 16.41
CA GLY A 145 8.36 8.01 15.28
C GLY A 145 8.18 9.52 15.11
N ASP A 146 7.20 9.91 14.30
CA ASP A 146 6.75 11.30 14.08
C ASP A 146 5.56 11.70 14.98
N SER A 147 4.92 10.72 15.60
CA SER A 147 3.69 10.87 16.36
C SER A 147 3.67 10.03 17.65
N PHE A 148 2.67 10.23 18.49
CA PHE A 148 2.36 9.39 19.63
C PHE A 148 0.87 9.06 19.69
N ILE A 149 0.52 7.99 20.38
CA ILE A 149 -0.87 7.56 20.58
C ILE A 149 -1.48 8.39 21.71
N SER A 150 -2.44 9.25 21.38
CA SER A 150 -3.11 10.16 22.32
C SER A 150 -4.51 9.73 22.72
N GLY A 151 -5.07 8.69 22.10
CA GLY A 151 -6.43 8.25 22.35
C GLY A 151 -6.90 7.05 21.51
N TRP A 152 -8.18 6.71 21.63
CA TRP A 152 -8.83 5.59 20.95
C TRP A 152 -10.18 5.98 20.35
N GLN A 153 -10.52 5.39 19.20
CA GLN A 153 -11.86 5.40 18.64
C GLN A 153 -12.55 4.08 18.94
N GLU A 154 -13.71 4.13 19.60
CA GLU A 154 -14.51 2.95 19.99
C GLU A 154 -15.85 2.91 19.24
N GLY A 155 -16.25 1.72 18.81
CA GLY A 155 -17.42 1.47 17.95
C GLY A 155 -17.28 0.12 17.24
N GLY A 156 -17.41 0.10 15.92
CA GLY A 156 -17.13 -1.09 15.13
C GLY A 156 -17.00 -0.80 13.62
N GLU A 157 -16.40 -1.74 12.91
CA GLU A 157 -16.23 -1.69 11.46
C GLU A 157 -16.57 -3.05 10.86
N PHE A 158 -17.42 -3.05 9.83
CA PHE A 158 -17.75 -4.21 9.02
C PHE A 158 -17.29 -3.92 7.60
N LEU A 159 -16.46 -4.80 7.04
CA LEU A 159 -15.92 -4.68 5.70
C LEU A 159 -16.09 -6.00 4.96
N ALA A 160 -16.76 -5.96 3.82
CA ALA A 160 -16.96 -7.09 2.95
C ALA A 160 -16.47 -6.78 1.53
N VAL A 161 -15.86 -7.77 0.90
CA VAL A 161 -15.45 -7.72 -0.50
C VAL A 161 -16.14 -8.89 -1.22
N ILE A 162 -16.95 -8.55 -2.21
CA ILE A 162 -17.62 -9.48 -3.11
C ILE A 162 -16.85 -9.45 -4.43
N SER A 163 -16.11 -10.51 -4.72
CA SER A 163 -15.45 -10.72 -6.01
C SER A 163 -16.38 -11.50 -6.92
N ILE A 164 -16.73 -10.94 -8.08
CA ILE A 164 -17.65 -11.53 -9.07
C ILE A 164 -16.88 -11.73 -10.38
N LYS A 165 -16.79 -13.00 -10.78
CA LYS A 165 -16.22 -13.42 -12.07
C LYS A 165 -17.35 -13.89 -12.95
N ALA A 166 -17.57 -13.18 -14.05
CA ALA A 166 -18.79 -13.26 -14.82
C ALA A 166 -18.59 -13.86 -16.21
N LYS A 167 -19.63 -14.47 -16.77
CA LYS A 167 -19.61 -14.90 -18.18
C LYS A 167 -19.67 -13.72 -19.16
N ASN A 168 -20.29 -12.62 -18.73
CA ASN A 168 -20.41 -11.38 -19.49
C ASN A 168 -20.04 -10.17 -18.62
N ARG A 169 -19.17 -9.30 -19.14
CA ARG A 169 -18.62 -8.17 -18.39
C ARG A 169 -19.63 -7.04 -18.15
N ASP A 170 -20.55 -6.83 -19.09
CA ASP A 170 -21.56 -5.77 -19.01
C ASP A 170 -22.61 -6.09 -17.93
N GLU A 171 -22.97 -7.37 -17.78
CA GLU A 171 -23.83 -7.87 -16.70
C GLU A 171 -23.18 -7.65 -15.32
N ALA A 172 -21.89 -7.94 -15.19
CA ALA A 172 -21.15 -7.71 -13.94
C ALA A 172 -21.17 -6.24 -13.51
N HIS A 173 -21.05 -5.30 -14.45
CA HIS A 173 -21.12 -3.86 -14.15
C HIS A 173 -22.55 -3.43 -13.75
N ASN A 174 -23.58 -4.02 -14.35
CA ASN A 174 -24.97 -3.78 -13.94
C ASN A 174 -25.25 -4.31 -12.53
N ILE A 175 -24.78 -5.53 -12.20
CA ILE A 175 -24.82 -6.10 -10.85
C ILE A 175 -24.12 -5.18 -9.83
N ALA A 176 -22.99 -4.58 -10.20
CA ALA A 176 -22.27 -3.63 -9.35
C ALA A 176 -23.05 -2.33 -9.10
N ALA A 177 -23.74 -1.81 -10.11
CA ALA A 177 -24.58 -0.62 -10.00
C ALA A 177 -25.81 -0.89 -9.11
N ASP A 178 -26.51 -2.00 -9.35
CA ASP A 178 -27.66 -2.42 -8.55
C ASP A 178 -27.24 -2.67 -7.09
N ALA A 179 -26.13 -3.38 -6.84
CA ALA A 179 -25.60 -3.59 -5.49
C ALA A 179 -25.25 -2.27 -4.78
N ARG A 180 -24.68 -1.30 -5.50
CA ARG A 180 -24.40 0.03 -4.95
C ARG A 180 -25.67 0.76 -4.51
N ILE A 181 -26.77 0.65 -5.27
CA ILE A 181 -28.09 1.17 -4.87
C ILE A 181 -28.57 0.42 -3.63
N ALA A 182 -28.47 -0.91 -3.64
CA ALA A 182 -28.97 -1.82 -2.62
C ALA A 182 -28.38 -1.58 -1.22
N TYR A 183 -27.07 -1.32 -1.11
CA TYR A 183 -26.38 -1.02 0.16
C TYR A 183 -26.34 0.48 0.53
N THR A 184 -26.73 1.40 -0.38
CA THR A 184 -26.74 2.84 -0.08
C THR A 184 -28.03 3.24 0.63
N ARG A 185 -28.02 3.18 1.97
CA ARG A 185 -29.10 3.66 2.84
C ARG A 185 -29.24 5.19 2.75
N ASN A 186 -30.11 5.69 1.86
CA ASN A 186 -30.38 7.11 1.69
C ASN A 186 -30.74 7.78 3.03
N LYS A 187 -29.97 8.83 3.43
CA LYS A 187 -30.17 9.59 4.67
C LYS A 187 -31.31 10.62 4.56
N SER A 188 -32.49 10.19 4.13
CA SER A 188 -33.74 10.93 4.32
C SER A 188 -34.55 10.27 5.44
N PRO A 189 -35.01 11.01 6.46
CA PRO A 189 -35.98 10.51 7.43
C PRO A 189 -37.37 10.45 6.78
N ALA A 190 -37.56 9.50 5.87
CA ALA A 190 -38.84 9.27 5.23
C ALA A 190 -39.89 8.83 6.26
N PRO A 191 -41.16 9.27 6.13
CA PRO A 191 -42.22 8.87 7.05
C PRO A 191 -42.46 7.36 7.01
N GLU A 192 -43.13 6.85 8.05
CA GLU A 192 -43.16 5.41 8.34
C GLU A 192 -43.92 4.55 7.31
N SER A 193 -44.75 5.19 6.48
CA SER A 193 -45.31 4.66 5.24
C SER A 193 -44.21 4.27 4.24
N ASP A 194 -43.39 5.25 3.88
CA ASP A 194 -42.46 5.23 2.76
C ASP A 194 -41.29 4.27 3.02
N LYS A 195 -40.95 4.06 4.30
CA LYS A 195 -39.99 3.02 4.73
C LYS A 195 -40.35 1.64 4.18
N LYS A 196 -41.64 1.30 4.04
CA LYS A 196 -42.06 0.00 3.51
C LYS A 196 -41.89 -0.10 2.00
N GLU A 197 -42.29 0.92 1.24
CA GLU A 197 -42.10 0.94 -0.22
C GLU A 197 -40.61 1.02 -0.60
N PHE A 198 -39.82 1.82 0.11
CA PHE A 198 -38.37 1.90 -0.09
C PHE A 198 -37.65 0.58 0.22
N MET A 199 -38.03 -0.10 1.31
CA MET A 199 -37.50 -1.45 1.60
C MET A 199 -38.00 -2.50 0.60
N LEU A 200 -39.19 -2.32 -0.01
CA LEU A 200 -39.70 -3.20 -1.06
C LEU A 200 -38.94 -3.02 -2.39
N ASP A 201 -38.66 -1.77 -2.79
CA ASP A 201 -37.84 -1.44 -3.96
C ASP A 201 -36.38 -1.91 -3.79
N ILE A 202 -35.81 -1.74 -2.59
CA ILE A 202 -34.52 -2.35 -2.23
C ILE A 202 -34.60 -3.88 -2.33
N ASN A 203 -35.63 -4.52 -1.75
CA ASN A 203 -35.76 -5.98 -1.81
C ASN A 203 -35.88 -6.50 -3.25
N ALA A 204 -36.69 -5.88 -4.10
CA ALA A 204 -36.82 -6.25 -5.51
C ALA A 204 -35.49 -6.13 -6.28
N LYS A 205 -34.67 -5.12 -5.95
CA LYS A 205 -33.30 -4.98 -6.50
C LYS A 205 -32.35 -6.05 -5.95
N PHE A 206 -32.43 -6.39 -4.67
CA PHE A 206 -31.71 -7.52 -4.07
C PHE A 206 -32.09 -8.84 -4.74
N ASP A 207 -33.38 -9.11 -4.97
CA ASP A 207 -33.86 -10.32 -5.63
C ASP A 207 -33.37 -10.39 -7.09
N LYS A 208 -33.38 -9.27 -7.82
CA LYS A 208 -32.77 -9.17 -9.16
C LYS A 208 -31.28 -9.50 -9.11
N ILE A 209 -30.49 -8.82 -8.27
CA ILE A 209 -29.05 -9.08 -8.12
C ILE A 209 -28.78 -10.56 -7.80
N LYS A 210 -29.59 -11.15 -6.92
CA LYS A 210 -29.46 -12.55 -6.51
C LYS A 210 -29.72 -13.52 -7.66
N ASN A 211 -30.72 -13.25 -8.51
CA ASN A 211 -30.99 -14.04 -9.71
C ASN A 211 -29.87 -13.86 -10.76
N ASP A 212 -29.44 -12.63 -11.01
CA ASP A 212 -28.36 -12.31 -11.97
C ASP A 212 -27.00 -12.91 -11.51
N ILE A 213 -26.76 -13.01 -10.20
CA ILE A 213 -25.60 -13.70 -9.62
C ILE A 213 -25.73 -15.23 -9.73
N ALA A 214 -26.90 -15.79 -9.37
CA ALA A 214 -27.13 -17.24 -9.40
C ALA A 214 -27.15 -17.82 -10.82
N ALA A 215 -27.37 -16.99 -11.84
CA ALA A 215 -27.31 -17.33 -13.25
C ALA A 215 -25.86 -17.53 -13.76
N GLU A 216 -25.20 -18.57 -13.23
CA GLU A 216 -23.93 -19.14 -13.71
C GLU A 216 -22.64 -18.33 -13.48
N ASN A 217 -22.62 -17.35 -12.57
CA ASN A 217 -21.42 -16.56 -12.23
C ASN A 217 -20.66 -17.12 -11.01
N GLU A 218 -19.32 -17.02 -10.99
CA GLU A 218 -18.50 -17.44 -9.84
C GLU A 218 -18.35 -16.25 -8.87
N VAL A 219 -18.94 -16.38 -7.66
CA VAL A 219 -18.88 -15.34 -6.63
C VAL A 219 -18.10 -15.80 -5.41
N SER A 220 -17.16 -14.96 -4.97
CA SER A 220 -16.37 -15.16 -3.77
C SER A 220 -16.59 -14.02 -2.79
N VAL A 221 -17.22 -14.33 -1.66
CA VAL A 221 -17.44 -13.38 -0.56
C VAL A 221 -16.33 -13.52 0.50
N SER A 222 -15.62 -12.42 0.75
CA SER A 222 -14.79 -12.21 1.95
C SER A 222 -15.50 -11.26 2.90
N VAL A 223 -15.49 -11.54 4.22
CA VAL A 223 -16.03 -10.65 5.27
C VAL A 223 -15.04 -10.57 6.44
N MET A 224 -14.82 -9.35 6.93
CA MET A 224 -14.05 -9.03 8.14
C MET A 224 -14.85 -8.04 8.98
N TRP A 225 -14.81 -8.15 10.31
CA TRP A 225 -15.45 -7.19 11.19
C TRP A 225 -14.67 -7.00 12.51
N SER A 226 -14.91 -5.87 13.17
CA SER A 226 -14.46 -5.55 14.52
C SER A 226 -15.57 -4.81 15.27
N GLY A 227 -15.76 -5.10 16.57
CA GLY A 227 -16.99 -4.69 17.27
C GLY A 227 -18.22 -5.48 16.81
N GLY A 228 -19.39 -5.19 17.40
CA GLY A 228 -20.64 -5.90 17.07
C GLY A 228 -20.74 -7.33 17.64
N GLY A 229 -19.70 -7.79 18.33
CA GLY A 229 -19.68 -9.07 19.03
C GLY A 229 -19.31 -10.26 18.14
N GLN A 230 -19.56 -11.46 18.66
CA GLN A 230 -19.08 -12.72 18.07
C GLN A 230 -20.19 -13.52 17.35
N HIS A 231 -21.41 -12.98 17.32
CA HIS A 231 -22.62 -13.62 16.79
C HIS A 231 -23.33 -12.76 15.72
N LEU A 232 -22.56 -12.13 14.82
CA LEU A 232 -23.13 -11.38 13.67
C LEU A 232 -24.03 -12.28 12.80
N LYS A 233 -23.67 -13.55 12.66
CA LYS A 233 -24.48 -14.56 11.97
C LYS A 233 -24.54 -15.87 12.74
N GLU A 234 -25.53 -16.69 12.42
CA GLU A 234 -25.59 -18.08 12.87
C GLU A 234 -24.37 -18.87 12.38
N GLN A 235 -23.76 -19.66 13.26
CA GLN A 235 -22.52 -20.41 12.95
C GLN A 235 -22.66 -21.42 11.79
N LYS A 236 -23.88 -21.78 11.40
CA LYS A 236 -24.19 -22.72 10.30
C LYS A 236 -24.60 -22.04 8.98
N LYS A 237 -24.77 -20.71 8.95
CA LYS A 237 -25.20 -19.98 7.75
C LYS A 237 -23.96 -19.42 7.05
N ASP A 238 -23.83 -19.65 5.75
CA ASP A 238 -22.72 -19.09 4.97
C ASP A 238 -22.85 -17.58 4.74
N TRP A 239 -21.78 -16.94 4.26
CA TRP A 239 -21.80 -15.51 3.90
C TRP A 239 -22.37 -15.32 2.49
N ASP A 240 -23.70 -15.31 2.40
CA ASP A 240 -24.47 -14.98 1.20
C ASP A 240 -24.88 -13.48 1.21
N PHE A 241 -25.26 -12.95 0.04
CA PHE A 241 -25.65 -11.55 -0.19
C PHE A 241 -26.75 -11.07 0.77
N ASP A 242 -27.78 -11.89 1.00
CA ASP A 242 -28.85 -11.61 1.97
C ASP A 242 -28.29 -11.50 3.40
N THR A 243 -27.37 -12.40 3.78
CA THR A 243 -26.77 -12.37 5.13
C THR A 243 -25.88 -11.15 5.34
N MET A 244 -25.18 -10.72 4.29
CA MET A 244 -24.35 -9.53 4.32
C MET A 244 -25.21 -8.28 4.48
N LYS A 245 -26.34 -8.19 3.78
CA LYS A 245 -27.35 -7.13 3.92
C LYS A 245 -27.92 -7.07 5.34
N ASP A 246 -28.46 -8.17 5.84
CA ASP A 246 -29.10 -8.22 7.16
C ASP A 246 -28.10 -7.79 8.24
N VAL A 247 -26.87 -8.33 8.19
CA VAL A 247 -25.79 -7.97 9.10
C VAL A 247 -25.39 -6.51 8.96
N ALA A 248 -25.16 -6.00 7.74
CA ALA A 248 -24.75 -4.61 7.51
C ALA A 248 -25.81 -3.61 8.00
N LEU A 249 -27.10 -3.93 7.88
CA LEU A 249 -28.21 -3.09 8.36
C LEU A 249 -28.35 -3.12 9.89
N MET A 250 -28.12 -4.27 10.53
CA MET A 250 -28.17 -4.45 12.00
C MET A 250 -26.86 -4.08 12.71
N PHE A 251 -25.76 -3.90 11.98
CA PHE A 251 -24.42 -3.70 12.55
C PHE A 251 -24.33 -2.51 13.54
N PRO A 252 -24.98 -1.34 13.33
CA PRO A 252 -24.99 -0.27 14.32
C PRO A 252 -25.56 -0.71 15.68
N ASP A 253 -26.67 -1.44 15.68
CA ASP A 253 -27.36 -1.91 16.90
C ASP A 253 -26.51 -2.94 17.67
N LEU A 254 -25.77 -3.78 16.92
CA LEU A 254 -24.78 -4.70 17.48
C LEU A 254 -23.58 -3.94 18.09
N CYS A 255 -23.08 -2.91 17.39
CA CYS A 255 -22.01 -2.03 17.86
C CYS A 255 -22.42 -1.12 19.03
N ALA A 256 -23.71 -0.83 19.20
CA ALA A 256 -24.22 -0.13 20.38
C ALA A 256 -24.06 -1.01 21.64
N ARG A 257 -24.39 -2.30 21.51
CA ARG A 257 -24.29 -3.30 22.60
C ARG A 257 -22.86 -3.74 22.88
N THR A 258 -22.02 -3.81 21.84
CA THR A 258 -20.66 -4.38 21.92
C THR A 258 -19.64 -3.57 21.11
N PRO A 259 -19.35 -2.31 21.52
CA PRO A 259 -18.29 -1.52 20.91
C PRO A 259 -16.91 -2.08 21.25
N MET A 260 -15.98 -1.98 20.30
CA MET A 260 -14.56 -2.29 20.46
C MET A 260 -13.70 -1.13 19.94
N ARG A 261 -12.43 -1.10 20.33
CA ARG A 261 -11.45 -0.16 19.75
C ARG A 261 -11.17 -0.55 18.31
N THR A 262 -11.50 0.33 17.38
CA THR A 262 -11.26 0.14 15.94
C THR A 262 -9.96 0.80 15.52
N HIS A 263 -9.71 2.02 16.00
CA HIS A 263 -8.55 2.83 15.64
C HIS A 263 -7.88 3.47 16.86
N ALA A 264 -6.56 3.69 16.76
CA ALA A 264 -5.80 4.57 17.61
C ALA A 264 -5.78 6.00 17.03
N LEU A 265 -5.77 7.00 17.92
CA LEU A 265 -5.67 8.40 17.56
C LEU A 265 -4.20 8.83 17.68
N LEU A 266 -3.62 9.28 16.56
CA LEU A 266 -2.26 9.79 16.53
C LEU A 266 -2.25 11.32 16.70
N THR A 267 -1.29 11.80 17.48
CA THR A 267 -1.00 13.24 17.63
C THR A 267 0.48 13.47 17.43
N ARG A 268 0.84 14.54 16.72
CA ARG A 268 2.25 14.87 16.44
C ARG A 268 2.89 15.49 17.67
N TYR A 269 4.14 15.15 17.93
CA TYR A 269 4.89 15.75 19.03
C TYR A 269 4.98 17.29 18.93
N THR A 270 4.95 17.84 17.71
CA THR A 270 4.89 19.29 17.45
C THR A 270 3.65 19.99 18.01
N ALA A 271 2.62 19.27 18.43
CA ALA A 271 1.47 19.82 19.16
C ALA A 271 1.73 19.99 20.67
N LEU A 272 2.79 19.38 21.22
CA LEU A 272 3.16 19.49 22.63
C LEU A 272 4.10 20.67 22.85
N ARG A 273 3.76 21.56 23.79
CA ARG A 273 4.65 22.67 24.21
C ARG A 273 5.99 22.16 24.73
N SER A 274 5.96 21.13 25.58
CA SER A 274 7.13 20.51 26.20
C SER A 274 8.14 19.93 25.21
N PHE A 275 7.70 19.54 24.01
CA PHE A 275 8.56 19.06 22.93
C PHE A 275 9.44 20.20 22.37
N HIS A 276 8.85 21.36 22.06
CA HIS A 276 9.59 22.54 21.61
C HIS A 276 10.54 23.09 22.68
N GLU A 277 10.21 22.94 23.96
CA GLU A 277 11.07 23.33 25.09
C GLU A 277 12.24 22.35 25.33
N THR A 278 12.11 21.10 24.89
CA THR A 278 13.10 20.03 25.13
C THR A 278 14.02 19.77 23.94
N GLN A 279 13.63 20.18 22.73
CA GLN A 279 14.17 19.59 21.49
C GLN A 279 14.63 20.60 20.43
N ALA A 280 15.80 20.33 19.84
CA ALA A 280 16.44 21.15 18.80
C ALA A 280 16.54 20.44 17.42
N PHE A 281 15.65 19.49 17.11
CA PHE A 281 15.61 18.79 15.82
C PHE A 281 14.19 18.65 15.26
N ASP A 282 14.06 18.72 13.93
CA ASP A 282 12.78 18.57 13.22
C ASP A 282 12.45 17.09 12.90
N LEU A 283 11.16 16.78 12.85
CA LEU A 283 10.64 15.45 12.57
C LEU A 283 10.16 15.32 11.12
N PRO A 284 10.33 14.15 10.48
CA PRO A 284 9.81 13.90 9.13
C PRO A 284 8.29 14.08 9.09
N ARG A 285 7.78 14.66 8.00
CA ARG A 285 6.35 14.85 7.75
C ARG A 285 5.93 13.98 6.58
N TYR A 286 5.10 12.98 6.85
CA TYR A 286 4.71 11.98 5.86
C TYR A 286 3.46 12.35 5.05
N ASP A 287 2.89 13.54 5.26
CA ASP A 287 1.63 14.04 4.67
C ASP A 287 1.50 13.88 3.13
N LYS A 288 2.63 13.88 2.40
CA LYS A 288 2.68 13.78 0.94
C LYS A 288 3.19 12.43 0.42
N THR A 289 3.56 11.50 1.29
CA THR A 289 4.23 10.24 0.89
C THR A 289 3.27 9.14 0.43
N GLY A 290 1.99 9.22 0.82
CA GLY A 290 1.00 8.16 0.62
C GLY A 290 0.79 7.78 -0.85
N THR A 291 0.65 8.76 -1.75
CA THR A 291 0.42 8.53 -3.19
C THR A 291 1.55 7.73 -3.84
N TYR A 292 2.81 8.16 -3.66
CA TYR A 292 3.97 7.43 -4.15
C TYR A 292 4.09 6.04 -3.51
N THR A 293 3.82 5.95 -2.21
CA THR A 293 3.91 4.68 -1.45
C THR A 293 2.85 3.67 -1.88
N ASN A 294 1.66 4.11 -2.30
CA ASN A 294 0.66 3.22 -2.86
C ASN A 294 1.06 2.73 -4.26
N VAL A 295 1.74 3.55 -5.09
CA VAL A 295 2.37 3.08 -6.34
C VAL A 295 3.48 2.05 -6.08
N LEU A 296 4.28 2.23 -5.01
CA LEU A 296 5.24 1.20 -4.55
C LEU A 296 4.53 -0.09 -4.10
N HIS A 297 3.38 0.02 -3.44
CA HIS A 297 2.59 -1.11 -2.95
C HIS A 297 1.96 -1.93 -4.08
N GLU A 298 1.36 -1.27 -5.07
CA GLU A 298 0.86 -1.92 -6.29
C GLU A 298 1.97 -2.70 -7.00
N ALA A 299 3.13 -2.06 -7.22
CA ALA A 299 4.26 -2.70 -7.88
C ALA A 299 4.84 -3.90 -7.10
N TYR A 300 4.86 -3.83 -5.76
CA TYR A 300 5.27 -4.94 -4.90
C TYR A 300 4.30 -6.13 -5.02
N LEU A 301 2.99 -5.87 -5.04
CA LEU A 301 1.96 -6.90 -5.21
C LEU A 301 1.96 -7.52 -6.62
N ASP A 302 2.26 -6.73 -7.66
CA ASP A 302 2.47 -7.26 -9.01
C ASP A 302 3.71 -8.15 -9.10
N TYR A 303 4.82 -7.76 -8.47
CA TYR A 303 5.99 -8.64 -8.36
C TYR A 303 5.70 -9.92 -7.56
N LYS A 304 4.92 -9.86 -6.49
CA LYS A 304 4.48 -11.05 -5.72
C LYS A 304 3.62 -11.99 -6.59
N ALA A 305 2.73 -11.44 -7.42
CA ALA A 305 1.94 -12.21 -8.38
C ALA A 305 2.82 -12.85 -9.48
N ILE A 306 3.74 -12.07 -10.09
CA ILE A 306 4.68 -12.57 -11.11
C ILE A 306 5.57 -13.69 -10.53
N LEU A 307 6.03 -13.57 -9.29
CA LEU A 307 6.83 -14.60 -8.61
C LEU A 307 6.04 -15.92 -8.48
N SER A 308 4.74 -15.84 -8.21
CA SER A 308 3.83 -17.01 -8.20
C SER A 308 3.68 -17.60 -9.60
N THR A 309 3.49 -16.78 -10.63
CA THR A 309 3.42 -17.25 -12.04
C THR A 309 4.69 -17.96 -12.47
N ILE A 310 5.87 -17.42 -12.15
CA ILE A 310 7.17 -18.06 -12.46
C ILE A 310 7.28 -19.43 -11.76
N GLN A 311 6.82 -19.54 -10.51
CA GLN A 311 6.87 -20.81 -9.77
C GLN A 311 5.93 -21.87 -10.34
N VAL A 312 4.73 -21.49 -10.80
CA VAL A 312 3.79 -22.40 -11.49
C VAL A 312 4.39 -22.85 -12.83
N LEU A 313 4.89 -21.93 -13.65
CA LEU A 313 5.51 -22.27 -14.94
C LEU A 313 6.73 -23.19 -14.78
N ALA A 314 7.59 -22.93 -13.80
CA ALA A 314 8.74 -23.79 -13.50
C ALA A 314 8.31 -25.23 -13.11
N PHE A 315 7.22 -25.36 -12.35
CA PHE A 315 6.66 -26.66 -12.00
C PHE A 315 6.07 -27.39 -13.22
N GLU A 316 5.23 -26.72 -14.03
CA GLU A 316 4.61 -27.31 -15.23
C GLU A 316 5.65 -27.75 -16.29
N VAL A 317 6.75 -26.99 -16.43
CA VAL A 317 7.88 -27.35 -17.28
C VAL A 317 8.64 -28.55 -16.70
N SER A 318 8.84 -28.62 -15.37
CA SER A 318 9.48 -29.77 -14.72
C SER A 318 8.66 -31.07 -14.85
N GLU A 319 7.34 -30.97 -14.89
CA GLU A 319 6.44 -32.10 -15.18
C GLU A 319 6.40 -32.48 -16.67
N GLY A 320 6.96 -31.67 -17.57
CA GLY A 320 6.91 -31.88 -19.02
C GLY A 320 5.57 -31.50 -19.68
N LYS A 321 4.71 -30.72 -19.00
CA LYS A 321 3.41 -30.27 -19.52
C LYS A 321 3.55 -29.10 -20.50
N LYS A 322 4.53 -28.21 -20.27
CA LYS A 322 4.76 -27.01 -21.07
C LYS A 322 6.21 -26.94 -21.57
N ALA A 323 6.39 -26.44 -22.78
CA ALA A 323 7.69 -25.97 -23.29
C ALA A 323 7.82 -24.46 -23.08
N LEU A 324 9.06 -23.96 -22.99
CA LEU A 324 9.35 -22.54 -22.88
C LEU A 324 9.73 -21.95 -24.24
N ILE A 325 9.18 -20.78 -24.56
CA ILE A 325 9.49 -20.02 -25.79
C ILE A 325 9.83 -18.58 -25.39
N GLU A 326 10.76 -17.94 -26.10
CA GLU A 326 11.05 -16.51 -25.92
C GLU A 326 9.80 -15.66 -26.24
N ASN A 327 9.53 -14.64 -25.43
CA ASN A 327 8.37 -13.78 -25.62
C ASN A 327 8.57 -12.85 -26.83
N PHE A 328 7.67 -12.91 -27.81
CA PHE A 328 7.74 -12.13 -29.05
C PHE A 328 7.76 -10.61 -28.84
N ARG A 329 7.36 -10.11 -27.66
CA ARG A 329 7.37 -8.69 -27.28
C ARG A 329 8.62 -8.23 -26.52
N VAL A 330 9.64 -9.10 -26.39
CA VAL A 330 10.91 -8.79 -25.70
C VAL A 330 11.56 -7.49 -26.19
N GLN A 331 11.62 -7.27 -27.50
CA GLN A 331 12.31 -6.10 -28.05
C GLN A 331 11.56 -4.80 -27.74
N GLU A 332 10.22 -4.80 -27.80
CA GLU A 332 9.40 -3.65 -27.37
C GLU A 332 9.68 -3.26 -25.91
N ALA A 333 9.81 -4.26 -25.03
CA ALA A 333 10.10 -4.03 -23.62
C ALA A 333 11.51 -3.49 -23.37
N ILE A 334 12.51 -4.06 -24.06
CA ILE A 334 13.91 -3.63 -24.01
C ILE A 334 14.03 -2.17 -24.50
N ASP A 335 13.44 -1.83 -25.64
CA ASP A 335 13.55 -0.48 -26.21
C ASP A 335 12.76 0.56 -25.41
N ALA A 336 11.56 0.22 -24.91
CA ALA A 336 10.83 1.09 -23.99
C ALA A 336 11.64 1.39 -22.70
N ALA A 337 12.35 0.39 -22.17
CA ALA A 337 13.17 0.57 -20.98
C ALA A 337 14.47 1.36 -21.23
N LYS A 338 15.10 1.22 -22.41
CA LYS A 338 16.21 2.10 -22.83
C LYS A 338 15.74 3.56 -22.86
N VAL A 339 14.63 3.85 -23.56
CA VAL A 339 14.05 5.21 -23.64
C VAL A 339 13.74 5.78 -22.25
N ILE A 340 13.27 4.97 -21.31
CA ILE A 340 13.08 5.39 -19.92
C ILE A 340 14.44 5.67 -19.25
N ALA A 341 15.40 4.75 -19.33
CA ALA A 341 16.72 4.88 -18.71
C ALA A 341 17.54 6.07 -19.25
N ASP A 342 17.39 6.40 -20.53
CA ASP A 342 18.11 7.49 -21.19
C ASP A 342 17.52 8.86 -20.83
N LYS A 343 16.18 8.99 -20.76
CA LYS A 343 15.53 10.17 -20.15
C LYS A 343 16.02 10.44 -18.72
N TRP A 344 16.23 9.39 -17.92
CA TRP A 344 16.80 9.52 -16.56
C TRP A 344 18.30 9.84 -16.55
N ARG A 345 19.05 9.56 -17.63
CA ARG A 345 20.44 10.01 -17.79
C ARG A 345 20.50 11.49 -18.17
N GLU A 346 19.64 11.92 -19.10
CA GLU A 346 19.51 13.32 -19.54
C GLU A 346 19.12 14.24 -18.37
N ALA A 347 18.02 13.92 -17.66
CA ALA A 347 17.59 14.70 -16.49
C ALA A 347 18.65 14.78 -15.36
N ARG A 348 19.56 13.80 -15.29
CA ARG A 348 20.69 13.80 -14.33
C ARG A 348 21.85 14.69 -14.80
N SER A 349 22.12 14.81 -16.10
CA SER A 349 23.19 15.67 -16.60
C SER A 349 22.83 17.16 -16.49
N GLU A 350 21.57 17.52 -16.77
CA GLU A 350 21.05 18.88 -16.62
C GLU A 350 21.20 19.39 -15.17
N LYS A 351 20.77 18.60 -14.18
CA LYS A 351 20.93 18.94 -12.75
C LYS A 351 22.39 19.11 -12.32
N SER A 352 23.34 18.43 -12.96
CA SER A 352 24.78 18.57 -12.65
C SER A 352 25.38 19.90 -13.11
N THR A 353 24.64 20.72 -13.86
CA THR A 353 25.11 21.99 -14.45
C THR A 353 24.60 23.22 -13.67
N GLN A 354 23.84 23.02 -12.59
CA GLN A 354 23.20 24.09 -11.80
C GLN A 354 23.73 24.27 -10.36
N GLU A 355 24.87 23.67 -10.01
CA GLU A 355 25.62 24.11 -8.82
C GLU A 355 26.41 25.39 -9.16
N PRO A 356 26.27 26.50 -8.41
CA PRO A 356 26.97 27.75 -8.72
C PRO A 356 28.47 27.59 -8.43
N THR A 357 29.30 27.78 -9.46
CA THR A 357 30.75 27.87 -9.32
C THR A 357 31.15 29.05 -8.42
N PRO A 358 32.21 28.94 -7.60
CA PRO A 358 32.76 30.08 -6.88
C PRO A 358 33.26 31.13 -7.88
N GLY A 359 32.56 32.25 -7.97
CA GLY A 359 32.89 33.31 -8.94
C GLY A 359 34.21 33.99 -8.60
N THR A 360 35.22 33.83 -9.46
CA THR A 360 36.42 34.65 -9.47
C THR A 360 36.02 36.12 -9.62
N GLY A 361 36.34 36.95 -8.63
CA GLY A 361 35.91 38.36 -8.63
C GLY A 361 36.75 39.26 -9.55
N PRO A 362 36.19 40.41 -9.99
CA PRO A 362 36.96 41.52 -10.54
C PRO A 362 37.56 42.41 -9.43
N GLU A 363 38.59 43.17 -9.80
CA GLU A 363 39.40 44.05 -8.94
C GLU A 363 38.96 45.54 -9.06
N SER A 364 39.60 46.44 -8.30
CA SER A 364 39.57 47.94 -8.37
C SER A 364 38.34 48.70 -7.82
N THR A 365 38.43 49.85 -7.13
CA THR A 365 39.45 50.47 -6.23
C THR A 365 38.74 51.52 -5.32
N GLU A 366 39.45 52.05 -4.29
CA GLU A 366 39.17 53.29 -3.50
C GLU A 366 38.03 53.24 -2.44
N GLY A 367 38.22 53.70 -1.19
CA GLY A 367 39.44 54.12 -0.48
C GLY A 367 39.19 54.63 0.97
N SER A 368 40.18 54.50 1.87
CA SER A 368 40.26 55.01 3.29
C SER A 368 39.18 54.53 4.30
N GLU A 369 39.40 54.25 5.60
CA GLU A 369 40.54 54.24 6.57
C GLU A 369 40.11 53.41 7.84
N VAL A 370 40.80 53.21 8.99
CA VAL A 370 41.99 53.79 9.65
C VAL A 370 42.69 52.75 10.60
N ILE A 371 44.02 52.87 10.75
CA ILE A 371 44.98 52.48 11.85
C ILE A 371 44.55 51.53 13.02
N VAL A 372 45.00 50.25 13.00
CA VAL A 372 46.08 49.57 13.82
C VAL A 372 46.26 49.91 15.34
N PRO A 373 46.73 49.05 16.30
CA PRO A 373 47.18 47.63 16.31
C PRO A 373 46.46 46.67 17.34
N GLY A 374 46.97 45.43 17.50
CA GLY A 374 46.51 44.40 18.47
C GLY A 374 47.09 44.51 19.91
N PRO A 375 47.03 43.44 20.74
CA PRO A 375 47.79 42.20 20.47
C PRO A 375 47.02 40.87 20.65
N GLU A 376 47.74 39.75 20.50
CA GLU A 376 47.22 38.37 20.37
C GLU A 376 46.88 37.67 21.70
N ALA A 377 45.89 36.77 21.66
CA ALA A 377 45.71 35.69 22.62
C ALA A 377 45.08 34.46 21.94
N ASN A 378 45.76 33.30 21.98
CA ASN A 378 45.32 32.08 21.30
C ASN A 378 44.13 31.40 21.98
N LEU A 379 43.09 31.06 21.20
CA LEU A 379 42.05 30.08 21.56
C LEU A 379 41.62 29.27 20.33
N ASP A 380 42.15 28.05 20.19
CA ASP A 380 41.86 27.09 19.11
C ASP A 380 40.38 26.71 19.04
N SER A 381 39.61 27.46 18.25
CA SER A 381 38.19 27.20 18.02
C SER A 381 38.01 26.13 16.93
N LYS A 382 38.22 24.86 17.29
CA LYS A 382 37.93 23.72 16.41
C LYS A 382 36.44 23.66 16.10
N ASN A 383 36.08 24.12 14.90
CA ASN A 383 34.73 24.09 14.36
C ASN A 383 34.34 22.66 13.97
N GLU A 384 33.91 21.86 14.95
CA GLU A 384 33.36 20.51 14.73
C GLU A 384 32.02 20.60 13.99
N LYS A 385 32.09 20.63 12.65
CA LYS A 385 30.94 20.43 11.77
C LYS A 385 30.19 19.17 12.18
N ALA A 386 28.89 19.32 12.43
CA ALA A 386 28.00 18.20 12.72
C ALA A 386 28.15 17.08 11.67
N PRO A 387 28.14 15.80 12.08
CA PRO A 387 28.38 14.69 11.17
C PRO A 387 27.35 14.68 10.03
N PRO A 388 27.76 14.50 8.77
CA PRO A 388 26.84 14.56 7.64
C PRO A 388 25.69 13.55 7.76
N LEU A 389 24.46 14.00 7.47
CA LEU A 389 23.29 13.14 7.38
C LEU A 389 23.59 11.95 6.45
N PRO A 390 23.20 10.70 6.81
CA PRO A 390 23.32 9.55 5.94
C PRO A 390 22.68 9.85 4.57
N LYS A 391 23.50 9.81 3.52
CA LYS A 391 23.00 10.00 2.15
C LYS A 391 22.07 8.82 1.81
N PRO A 392 20.86 9.06 1.24
CA PRO A 392 20.00 7.99 0.78
C PRO A 392 20.75 7.07 -0.19
N LYS A 393 20.43 5.78 -0.20
CA LYS A 393 21.04 4.84 -1.15
C LYS A 393 20.72 5.30 -2.58
N THR A 394 21.75 5.49 -3.40
CA THR A 394 21.59 6.00 -4.77
C THR A 394 20.91 4.94 -5.63
N CYS A 395 19.60 5.07 -5.86
CA CYS A 395 18.92 4.16 -6.77
C CYS A 395 19.43 4.36 -8.21
N GLN A 396 20.16 3.36 -8.69
CA GLN A 396 20.50 3.20 -10.11
C GLN A 396 19.33 2.44 -10.74
N SER A 397 18.65 3.01 -11.74
CA SER A 397 17.58 2.32 -12.48
C SER A 397 18.08 0.96 -12.98
N PRO A 398 17.33 -0.15 -12.79
CA PRO A 398 17.76 -1.46 -13.29
C PRO A 398 17.95 -1.43 -14.81
N GLY A 399 19.14 -1.79 -15.30
CA GLY A 399 19.40 -1.97 -16.72
C GLY A 399 18.53 -3.08 -17.31
N LEU A 400 18.02 -2.88 -18.53
CA LEU A 400 17.15 -3.83 -19.23
C LEU A 400 17.84 -4.41 -20.46
N ASP A 401 18.98 -5.06 -20.19
CA ASP A 401 19.97 -5.31 -21.23
C ASP A 401 19.68 -6.59 -22.02
N LYS A 402 18.92 -7.56 -21.46
CA LYS A 402 18.66 -8.90 -22.01
C LYS A 402 17.32 -9.49 -21.55
N ALA A 403 16.74 -10.36 -22.36
CA ALA A 403 15.65 -11.26 -21.96
C ALA A 403 16.16 -12.43 -21.11
N PHE A 404 15.26 -13.10 -20.39
CA PHE A 404 15.60 -14.36 -19.71
C PHE A 404 15.56 -15.53 -20.70
N PRO A 405 16.55 -16.44 -20.68
CA PRO A 405 16.56 -17.55 -21.62
C PRO A 405 15.37 -18.50 -21.36
N PRO A 406 14.80 -19.15 -22.40
CA PRO A 406 13.68 -20.07 -22.29
C PRO A 406 14.11 -21.43 -21.71
N THR A 407 14.67 -21.41 -20.50
CA THR A 407 15.18 -22.57 -19.77
C THR A 407 14.76 -22.51 -18.30
N ILE A 408 14.79 -23.64 -17.60
CA ILE A 408 14.54 -23.68 -16.15
C ILE A 408 15.57 -22.80 -15.39
N THR A 409 16.81 -22.73 -15.89
CA THR A 409 17.84 -21.81 -15.34
C THR A 409 17.49 -20.33 -15.54
N GLY A 410 16.90 -19.96 -16.69
CA GLY A 410 16.39 -18.61 -16.93
C GLY A 410 15.18 -18.25 -16.05
N LEU A 411 14.31 -19.21 -15.77
CA LEU A 411 13.21 -19.01 -14.81
C LEU A 411 13.71 -18.76 -13.38
N GLU A 412 14.73 -19.48 -12.91
CA GLU A 412 15.33 -19.21 -11.59
C GLU A 412 16.13 -17.89 -11.57
N GLU A 413 16.80 -17.50 -12.67
CA GLU A 413 17.40 -16.15 -12.76
C GLU A 413 16.32 -15.05 -12.69
N ALA A 414 15.21 -15.22 -13.42
CA ALA A 414 14.06 -14.33 -13.36
C ALA A 414 13.47 -14.28 -11.94
N ARG A 415 13.34 -15.43 -11.26
CA ARG A 415 12.87 -15.54 -9.87
C ARG A 415 13.77 -14.75 -8.90
N LEU A 416 15.09 -14.81 -9.08
CA LEU A 416 16.07 -14.02 -8.32
C LEU A 416 15.96 -12.52 -8.64
N LYS A 417 15.83 -12.14 -9.93
CA LYS A 417 15.66 -10.74 -10.33
C LYS A 417 14.34 -10.13 -9.86
N CYS A 418 13.27 -10.92 -9.81
CA CYS A 418 11.97 -10.57 -9.24
C CYS A 418 12.12 -10.21 -7.76
N ARG A 419 12.71 -11.12 -6.96
CA ARG A 419 13.03 -10.88 -5.55
C ARG A 419 13.91 -9.63 -5.36
N PHE A 420 14.92 -9.43 -6.20
CA PHE A 420 15.79 -8.26 -6.14
C PHE A 420 15.05 -6.93 -6.35
N ASN A 421 14.08 -6.87 -7.28
CA ASN A 421 13.23 -5.68 -7.43
C ASN A 421 12.33 -5.46 -6.21
N MET A 422 11.75 -6.52 -5.62
CA MET A 422 10.98 -6.42 -4.37
C MET A 422 11.84 -5.88 -3.20
N THR A 423 13.07 -6.37 -3.05
CA THR A 423 14.03 -5.84 -2.05
C THR A 423 14.30 -4.34 -2.26
N ARG A 424 14.46 -3.89 -3.51
CA ARG A 424 14.69 -2.48 -3.82
C ARG A 424 13.48 -1.58 -3.52
N ILE A 425 12.25 -2.10 -3.63
CA ILE A 425 11.04 -1.38 -3.16
C ILE A 425 11.08 -1.23 -1.62
N ILE A 426 11.51 -2.27 -0.89
CA ILE A 426 11.67 -2.19 0.58
C ILE A 426 12.76 -1.17 0.96
N GLU A 427 13.92 -1.19 0.30
CA GLU A 427 14.99 -0.19 0.50
C GLU A 427 14.52 1.24 0.20
N GLU A 428 13.59 1.41 -0.75
CA GLU A 428 13.00 2.71 -1.04
C GLU A 428 12.12 3.23 0.10
N ILE A 429 11.31 2.37 0.70
CA ILE A 429 10.48 2.74 1.85
C ILE A 429 11.38 3.08 3.05
N ASP A 430 12.51 2.40 3.23
CA ASP A 430 13.52 2.81 4.21
C ASP A 430 14.12 4.19 3.91
N ASN A 431 14.40 4.51 2.64
CA ASN A 431 14.84 5.86 2.25
C ASN A 431 13.76 6.90 2.58
N ILE A 432 12.49 6.66 2.23
CA ILE A 432 11.35 7.58 2.50
C ILE A 432 11.10 7.71 4.01
N THR A 433 11.25 6.63 4.78
CA THR A 433 11.10 6.63 6.25
C THR A 433 12.05 7.66 6.88
N VAL A 434 13.29 7.76 6.36
CA VAL A 434 14.30 8.72 6.84
C VAL A 434 14.14 10.10 6.20
N LYS A 435 13.72 10.19 4.93
CA LYS A 435 13.51 11.44 4.19
C LYS A 435 12.24 11.41 3.34
N PRO A 436 11.10 11.94 3.86
CA PRO A 436 9.82 11.97 3.14
C PRO A 436 9.87 12.68 1.79
N GLU A 437 10.75 13.68 1.67
CA GLU A 437 11.02 14.51 0.48
C GLU A 437 11.26 13.66 -0.79
N ILE A 438 11.84 12.47 -0.62
CA ILE A 438 12.15 11.52 -1.70
C ILE A 438 10.88 11.09 -2.46
N ALA A 439 9.73 10.96 -1.76
CA ALA A 439 8.45 10.62 -2.36
C ALA A 439 7.84 11.75 -3.21
N THR A 440 8.44 12.94 -3.17
CA THR A 440 8.03 14.13 -3.95
C THR A 440 9.09 14.60 -4.95
N ASP A 441 10.22 13.89 -5.11
CA ASP A 441 11.25 14.22 -6.09
C ASP A 441 10.97 13.55 -7.44
N GLU A 442 10.19 14.23 -8.29
CA GLU A 442 9.88 13.81 -9.66
C GLU A 442 11.11 13.53 -10.54
N THR A 443 12.27 14.08 -10.19
CA THR A 443 13.52 13.89 -10.96
C THR A 443 14.27 12.62 -10.61
N ARG A 444 13.81 11.87 -9.60
CA ARG A 444 14.48 10.67 -9.10
C ARG A 444 14.11 9.45 -9.93
N PRO A 445 15.08 8.69 -10.48
CA PRO A 445 14.78 7.52 -11.30
C PRO A 445 14.08 6.43 -10.50
N SER A 446 13.23 5.66 -11.20
CA SER A 446 12.46 4.57 -10.60
C SER A 446 13.35 3.60 -9.79
N PRO A 447 13.01 3.30 -8.53
CA PRO A 447 13.81 2.42 -7.68
C PRO A 447 13.71 0.94 -8.08
N TYR A 448 12.84 0.59 -9.01
CA TYR A 448 12.60 -0.76 -9.54
C TYR A 448 12.23 -0.68 -11.03
N LEU A 449 12.32 -1.81 -11.73
CA LEU A 449 11.83 -1.96 -13.09
C LEU A 449 10.29 -2.07 -13.09
N SER A 450 9.60 -1.53 -14.09
CA SER A 450 8.14 -1.71 -14.19
C SER A 450 7.76 -3.21 -14.21
N PRO A 451 6.85 -3.69 -13.35
CA PRO A 451 6.43 -5.10 -13.33
C PRO A 451 5.91 -5.58 -14.69
N PHE A 452 5.24 -4.70 -15.44
CA PHE A 452 4.77 -4.98 -16.80
C PHE A 452 5.92 -5.21 -17.78
N LEU A 453 6.96 -4.35 -17.77
CA LEU A 453 8.15 -4.53 -18.60
C LEU A 453 8.93 -5.79 -18.20
N PHE A 454 9.00 -6.08 -16.89
CA PHE A 454 9.61 -7.31 -16.40
C PHE A 454 8.87 -8.57 -16.89
N LYS A 455 7.53 -8.56 -16.88
CA LYS A 455 6.69 -9.67 -17.37
C LYS A 455 6.91 -9.96 -18.87
N LEU A 456 7.26 -8.94 -19.67
CA LEU A 456 7.55 -9.11 -21.10
C LEU A 456 8.91 -9.78 -21.39
N LEU A 457 9.82 -9.85 -20.42
CA LEU A 457 11.12 -10.52 -20.54
C LEU A 457 11.09 -12.00 -20.15
N LEU A 458 9.99 -12.44 -19.53
CA LEU A 458 9.81 -13.83 -19.10
C LEU A 458 9.48 -14.70 -20.30
N PRO A 459 10.04 -15.93 -20.39
CA PRO A 459 9.64 -16.88 -21.41
C PRO A 459 8.17 -17.30 -21.21
N LEU A 460 7.48 -17.55 -22.31
CA LEU A 460 6.09 -18.00 -22.35
C LEU A 460 6.04 -19.52 -22.27
N GLY A 461 5.15 -20.05 -21.42
CA GLY A 461 4.84 -21.48 -21.40
C GLY A 461 3.80 -21.84 -22.45
N VAL A 462 4.13 -22.78 -23.34
CA VAL A 462 3.23 -23.32 -24.37
C VAL A 462 2.93 -24.78 -24.06
N ASP A 463 1.65 -25.15 -24.03
CA ASP A 463 1.20 -26.51 -23.73
C ASP A 463 1.67 -27.52 -24.77
N LEU A 464 2.24 -28.64 -24.30
CA LEU A 464 2.65 -29.76 -25.13
C LEU A 464 1.48 -30.74 -25.31
N PRO A 465 1.30 -31.32 -26.51
CA PRO A 465 0.26 -32.32 -26.73
C PRO A 465 0.50 -33.57 -25.88
N ALA A 466 -0.54 -34.03 -25.20
CA ALA A 466 -0.48 -35.09 -24.21
C ALA A 466 -0.24 -36.49 -24.83
N GLU A 467 1.02 -36.81 -25.13
CA GLU A 467 1.43 -38.15 -25.57
C GLU A 467 1.65 -39.10 -24.39
N SER A 468 1.46 -40.41 -24.63
CA SER A 468 1.22 -41.44 -23.62
C SER A 468 2.40 -41.80 -22.69
N THR A 469 3.59 -41.27 -22.94
CA THR A 469 4.81 -41.65 -22.19
C THR A 469 5.67 -40.43 -21.86
N LYS A 470 5.97 -40.23 -20.57
CA LYS A 470 6.76 -39.07 -20.07
C LYS A 470 8.11 -38.88 -20.78
N VAL A 471 8.74 -39.96 -21.21
CA VAL A 471 10.02 -39.94 -21.96
C VAL A 471 9.87 -39.24 -23.33
N ALA A 472 8.74 -39.46 -24.02
CA ALA A 472 8.46 -38.81 -25.31
C ALA A 472 8.16 -37.31 -25.15
N GLN A 473 7.43 -36.95 -24.09
CA GLN A 473 7.13 -35.55 -23.73
C GLN A 473 8.43 -34.76 -23.48
N HIS A 474 9.35 -35.32 -22.69
CA HIS A 474 10.65 -34.69 -22.41
C HIS A 474 11.51 -34.52 -23.68
N GLY A 475 11.51 -35.53 -24.57
CA GLY A 475 12.20 -35.44 -25.86
C GLY A 475 11.61 -34.36 -26.78
N LYS A 476 10.28 -34.21 -26.83
CA LYS A 476 9.63 -33.15 -27.62
C LYS A 476 9.81 -31.75 -27.02
N ALA A 477 9.84 -31.60 -25.70
CA ALA A 477 10.17 -30.33 -25.05
C ALA A 477 11.56 -29.82 -25.47
N PHE A 478 12.54 -30.72 -25.65
CA PHE A 478 13.90 -30.41 -26.10
C PHE A 478 14.03 -30.15 -27.61
N LEU A 479 13.01 -30.52 -28.41
CA LEU A 479 12.99 -30.41 -29.87
C LEU A 479 11.93 -29.40 -30.39
N PHE A 480 11.31 -28.63 -29.49
CA PHE A 480 10.21 -27.74 -29.83
C PHE A 480 10.72 -26.45 -30.50
N ASN A 481 10.58 -26.35 -31.83
CA ASN A 481 11.09 -25.19 -32.57
C ASN A 481 10.25 -23.92 -32.31
N PRO A 482 10.83 -22.82 -31.77
CA PRO A 482 10.13 -21.56 -31.51
C PRO A 482 9.41 -20.96 -32.73
N GLN A 483 10.00 -21.08 -33.92
CA GLN A 483 9.54 -20.39 -35.13
C GLN A 483 8.14 -20.84 -35.57
N VAL A 484 7.86 -22.14 -35.46
CA VAL A 484 6.56 -22.76 -35.82
C VAL A 484 5.44 -22.30 -34.89
N CYS A 485 5.76 -21.79 -33.70
CA CYS A 485 4.78 -21.26 -32.75
C CYS A 485 4.42 -19.80 -33.03
N ALA A 486 5.35 -18.99 -33.55
CA ALA A 486 5.10 -17.60 -33.93
C ALA A 486 4.07 -17.49 -35.09
N GLU A 487 4.14 -18.42 -36.05
CA GLU A 487 3.15 -18.52 -37.14
C GLU A 487 1.76 -18.88 -36.60
N LYS A 488 1.66 -19.82 -35.65
CA LYS A 488 0.40 -20.21 -35.00
C LYS A 488 -0.20 -19.13 -34.09
N LEU A 489 0.62 -18.21 -33.59
CA LEU A 489 0.19 -17.05 -32.80
C LEU A 489 -0.19 -15.83 -33.67
N GLY A 490 -0.24 -16.00 -35.00
CA GLY A 490 -0.92 -15.06 -35.91
C GLY A 490 -0.11 -13.83 -36.33
N VAL A 491 1.18 -13.74 -36.01
CA VAL A 491 2.04 -12.60 -36.39
C VAL A 491 2.88 -12.95 -37.62
N ALA A 492 2.21 -13.21 -38.75
CA ALA A 492 2.87 -13.25 -40.05
C ALA A 492 3.34 -11.84 -40.42
N LYS A 493 4.66 -11.62 -40.52
CA LYS A 493 5.22 -10.34 -40.96
C LYS A 493 4.73 -10.02 -42.37
N THR A 494 4.01 -8.91 -42.53
CA THR A 494 3.68 -8.33 -43.85
C THR A 494 4.91 -7.66 -44.45
N THR A 495 5.91 -8.46 -44.81
CA THR A 495 7.06 -8.05 -45.60
C THR A 495 6.94 -8.72 -46.96
N LYS A 496 6.09 -8.15 -47.84
CA LYS A 496 6.12 -8.50 -49.26
C LYS A 496 7.48 -8.06 -49.81
N GLU A 497 8.31 -9.03 -50.17
CA GLU A 497 9.51 -8.78 -50.96
C GLU A 497 9.08 -8.21 -52.31
N ASN A 498 9.49 -6.98 -52.61
CA ASN A 498 9.21 -6.33 -53.89
C ASN A 498 10.47 -6.47 -54.77
N ASN A 499 10.67 -7.68 -55.31
CA ASN A 499 11.79 -8.07 -56.17
C ASN A 499 11.24 -8.63 -57.49
N GLY A 500 11.81 -8.24 -58.64
CA GLY A 500 11.53 -8.87 -59.93
C GLY A 500 10.88 -7.96 -60.98
N SER A 501 11.74 -7.12 -61.57
CA SER A 501 11.66 -6.55 -62.92
C SER A 501 10.75 -7.23 -63.97
N GLU A 502 9.98 -6.41 -64.70
CA GLU A 502 10.26 -6.10 -66.12
C GLU A 502 10.07 -4.59 -66.37
#